data_AF-A0A7G9S3T6-F1
#
_entry.id   AF-A0A7G9S3T6-F1
#
_cell.length_a   1.000
_cell.length_b   1.000
_cell.length_c   1.000
_cell.angle_alpha   90.00
_cell.angle_beta   90.00
_cell.angle_gamma   90.00
#
_symmetry.space_group_name_H-M   'P 1'
#
loop_
_entity.id
_entity.type
_entity.pdbx_description
1 polymer ?
#
loop_
_entity_poly.entity_id
_entity_poly.type
_entity_poly.pdbx_seq_one_letter_code
_entity_poly.pdbx_strand_id
1 'polypeptide(L)'
;MEGTRSVSQLGRWISYNVSQELSQYRALTIERRSLYRDSRRHVPSVRRVRTSQPTRRVIEATVLVDVSGRCRAIALRFEQTRNRWQATSITIL
;
A
#
# COMPACT_ATOMS: atom_id res chain seq x y z
N MET A 1 -1.07 -6.87 -7.58
CA MET A 1 -2.39 -6.56 -6.98
C MET A 1 -2.80 -5.16 -7.42
N GLU A 2 -4.09 -4.87 -7.53
CA GLU A 2 -4.57 -3.56 -7.98
C GLU A 2 -5.51 -2.93 -6.95
N GLY A 3 -5.07 -1.80 -6.40
CA GLY A 3 -5.93 -0.90 -5.67
C GLY A 3 -6.90 -0.19 -6.61
N THR A 4 -8.08 0.17 -6.08
CA THR A 4 -9.15 0.87 -6.80
C THR A 4 -8.91 2.37 -6.97
N ARG A 5 -7.92 2.94 -6.26
CA ARG A 5 -7.54 4.35 -6.32
C ARG A 5 -6.22 4.57 -7.05
N SER A 6 -6.10 5.68 -7.78
CA SER A 6 -4.80 6.13 -8.30
C SER A 6 -3.88 6.57 -7.16
N VAL A 7 -2.57 6.60 -7.42
CA VAL A 7 -1.61 7.09 -6.42
C VAL A 7 -1.84 8.58 -6.12
N SER A 8 -2.21 9.37 -7.14
CA SER A 8 -2.55 10.79 -6.99
C SER A 8 -3.73 11.02 -6.03
N GLN A 9 -4.73 10.14 -6.02
CA GLN A 9 -5.86 10.21 -5.08
C GLN A 9 -5.47 9.95 -3.63
N LEU A 10 -4.30 9.34 -3.38
CA LEU A 10 -3.80 9.06 -2.03
C LEU A 10 -2.93 10.18 -1.46
N GLY A 11 -2.62 11.22 -2.24
CA GLY A 11 -1.56 12.19 -1.91
C GLY A 11 -1.67 12.89 -0.55
N ARG A 12 -2.88 13.07 0.00
CA ARG A 12 -3.04 13.63 1.36
C ARG A 12 -2.66 12.64 2.46
N TRP A 13 -2.79 11.34 2.20
CA TRP A 13 -2.64 10.26 3.18
C TRP A 13 -1.28 9.57 3.14
N ILE A 14 -0.44 9.89 2.16
CA ILE A 14 0.89 9.28 1.99
C ILE A 14 1.96 10.37 1.88
N SER A 15 3.20 10.04 2.24
CA SER A 15 4.34 10.92 2.01
C SER A 15 4.71 10.97 0.53
N TYR A 16 5.50 11.96 0.14
CA TYR A 16 6.02 12.08 -1.22
C TYR A 16 6.84 10.83 -1.64
N ASN A 17 7.71 10.34 -0.75
CA ASN A 17 8.54 9.16 -1.03
C ASN A 17 7.68 7.92 -1.28
N VAL A 18 6.66 7.68 -0.44
CA VAL A 18 5.72 6.58 -0.64
C VAL A 18 4.94 6.73 -1.96
N SER A 19 4.58 7.96 -2.34
CA SER A 19 3.95 8.22 -3.63
C SER A 19 4.85 7.82 -4.81
N GLN A 20 6.15 8.12 -4.74
CA GLN A 20 7.11 7.74 -5.78
C GLN A 20 7.27 6.22 -5.86
N GLU A 21 7.47 5.55 -4.71
CA GLU A 21 7.59 4.10 -4.63
C GLU A 21 6.35 3.39 -5.20
N LEU A 22 5.15 3.80 -4.79
CA LEU A 22 3.90 3.23 -5.30
C LEU A 22 3.72 3.44 -6.80
N SER A 23 4.19 4.57 -7.33
CA SER A 23 4.14 4.86 -8.77
C SER A 23 5.08 3.93 -9.54
N GLN A 24 6.30 3.72 -9.03
CA GLN A 24 7.26 2.78 -9.61
C GLN A 24 6.74 1.33 -9.57
N TYR A 25 6.20 0.89 -8.43
CA TYR A 25 5.61 -0.45 -8.32
C TYR A 25 4.42 -0.65 -9.26
N ARG A 26 3.59 0.39 -9.46
CA ARG A 26 2.50 0.33 -10.46
C ARG A 26 3.06 0.19 -11.88
N ALA A 27 4.09 0.94 -12.25
CA ALA A 27 4.70 0.85 -13.57
C ALA A 27 5.24 -0.57 -13.84
N LEU A 28 6.00 -1.13 -12.90
CA LEU A 28 6.50 -2.52 -12.99
C LEU A 28 5.37 -3.55 -13.07
N THR A 29 4.27 -3.34 -12.34
CA THR A 29 3.11 -4.23 -12.39
C THR A 29 2.42 -4.18 -13.75
N ILE A 30 2.27 -2.99 -14.34
CA ILE A 30 1.68 -2.81 -15.67
C ILE A 30 2.58 -3.46 -16.73
N GLU A 31 3.88 -3.18 -16.70
CA GLU A 31 4.86 -3.75 -17.62
C GLU A 31 4.82 -5.29 -17.60
N ARG A 32 4.88 -5.87 -16.39
CA ARG A 32 4.79 -7.33 -16.21
C ARG A 32 3.50 -7.90 -16.81
N ARG A 33 2.35 -7.26 -16.59
CA ARG A 33 1.08 -7.71 -17.16
C ARG A 33 1.07 -7.68 -18.68
N SER A 34 1.59 -6.61 -19.27
CA SER A 34 1.72 -6.48 -20.72
C SER A 34 2.58 -7.61 -21.31
N LEU A 35 3.71 -7.93 -20.66
CA LEU A 35 4.59 -9.02 -21.08
C LEU A 35 3.91 -10.40 -21.01
N TYR A 36 3.17 -10.68 -19.94
CA TYR A 36 2.48 -11.97 -19.75
C TYR A 36 1.06 -12.03 -20.35
N ARG A 37 0.60 -10.96 -21.03
CA ARG A 37 -0.78 -10.81 -21.53
C ARG A 37 -1.85 -11.14 -20.48
N ASP A 38 -1.59 -10.77 -19.23
CA ASP A 38 -2.49 -11.07 -18.12
C ASP A 38 -3.53 -9.95 -17.94
N SER A 39 -4.75 -10.21 -18.39
CA SER A 39 -5.89 -9.30 -18.31
C SER A 39 -6.65 -9.40 -16.98
N ARG A 40 -6.24 -10.28 -16.07
CA ARG A 40 -6.96 -10.50 -14.81
C ARG A 40 -6.81 -9.32 -13.87
N ARG A 41 -7.93 -8.84 -13.35
CA ARG A 41 -7.96 -7.84 -12.29
C ARG A 41 -7.79 -8.51 -10.93
N HIS A 42 -6.62 -8.32 -10.31
CA HIS A 42 -6.31 -8.86 -8.99
C HIS A 42 -6.66 -7.86 -7.90
N VAL A 43 -7.95 -7.79 -7.52
CA VAL A 43 -8.44 -6.90 -6.45
C VAL A 43 -8.18 -7.56 -5.09
N PRO A 44 -7.39 -6.93 -4.21
CA PRO A 44 -7.16 -7.45 -2.87
C PRO A 44 -8.38 -7.22 -1.97
N SER A 45 -8.69 -8.17 -1.09
CA SER A 45 -9.61 -7.98 0.04
C SER A 45 -8.85 -7.93 1.36
N VAL A 46 -9.29 -7.07 2.29
CA VAL A 46 -8.66 -7.00 3.62
C VAL A 46 -9.14 -8.18 4.45
N ARG A 47 -8.20 -9.00 4.91
CA ARG A 47 -8.45 -10.13 5.81
C ARG A 47 -8.37 -9.71 7.27
N ARG A 48 -7.31 -8.98 7.63
CA ARG A 48 -7.04 -8.58 9.01
C ARG A 48 -6.19 -7.33 9.04
N VAL A 49 -6.44 -6.47 10.02
CA VAL A 49 -5.58 -5.34 10.35
C VAL A 49 -5.07 -5.53 11.77
N ARG A 50 -3.77 -5.36 11.96
CA ARG A 50 -3.12 -5.23 13.27
C ARG A 50 -2.43 -3.88 13.31
N THR A 51 -2.50 -3.22 14.46
CA THR A 51 -1.87 -1.92 14.68
C THR A 51 -1.15 -1.91 16.02
N SER A 52 -0.04 -1.20 16.09
CA SER A 52 0.65 -0.82 17.32
C SER A 52 0.93 0.67 17.29
N GLN A 53 1.02 1.28 18.48
CA GLN A 53 1.34 2.69 18.61
C GLN A 53 2.62 2.81 19.45
N PRO A 54 3.81 2.66 18.84
CA PRO A 54 5.07 2.69 19.57
C PRO A 54 5.33 4.05 20.22
N THR A 55 4.82 5.14 19.62
CA THR A 55 4.84 6.47 20.23
C THR A 55 3.54 7.20 19.92
N ARG A 56 3.25 8.29 20.63
CA ARG A 56 2.03 9.09 20.42
C ARG A 56 1.86 9.58 18.97
N ARG A 57 2.95 9.76 18.23
CA ARG A 57 2.98 10.32 16.86
C ARG A 57 3.27 9.28 15.79
N VAL A 58 3.33 8.00 16.15
CA VAL A 58 3.65 6.90 15.22
C VAL A 58 2.63 5.79 15.38
N ILE A 59 2.07 5.32 14.27
CA ILE A 59 1.27 4.10 14.22
C ILE A 59 1.95 3.15 13.24
N GLU A 60 2.20 1.94 13.68
CA GLU A 60 2.64 0.85 12.80
C GLU A 60 1.45 -0.06 12.57
N ALA A 61 1.28 -0.52 11.34
CA ALA A 61 0.20 -1.39 10.97
C ALA A 61 0.67 -2.53 10.07
N THR A 62 0.05 -3.69 10.25
CA THR A 62 0.17 -4.82 9.33
C THR A 62 -1.22 -5.17 8.84
N VAL A 63 -1.41 -5.08 7.53
CA VAL A 63 -2.66 -5.45 6.86
C VAL A 63 -2.44 -6.75 6.12
N LEU A 64 -3.13 -7.81 6.54
CA LEU A 64 -3.22 -9.04 5.76
C LEU A 64 -4.27 -8.84 4.67
N VAL A 65 -3.88 -9.07 3.42
CA VAL A 65 -4.76 -9.01 2.27
C VAL A 65 -4.79 -10.33 1.52
N ASP A 66 -5.97 -10.73 1.08
CA ASP A 66 -6.14 -11.84 0.18
C ASP A 66 -6.19 -11.34 -1.26
N VAL A 67 -5.36 -11.92 -2.12
CA VAL A 67 -5.32 -11.60 -3.53
C VAL A 67 -5.00 -12.86 -4.33
N SER A 68 -5.92 -13.24 -5.22
CA SER A 68 -5.74 -14.37 -6.14
C SER A 68 -5.40 -15.69 -5.44
N GLY A 69 -6.08 -15.99 -4.33
CA GLY A 69 -5.85 -17.20 -3.53
C GLY A 69 -4.58 -17.18 -2.67
N ARG A 70 -3.87 -16.05 -2.59
CA ARG A 70 -2.68 -15.88 -1.75
C ARG A 70 -2.91 -14.79 -0.71
N CYS A 71 -2.46 -15.05 0.51
CA CYS A 71 -2.37 -14.04 1.56
C CYS A 71 -1.04 -13.28 1.44
N ARG A 72 -1.09 -11.95 1.53
CA ARG A 72 0.09 -11.06 1.60
C ARG A 72 -0.01 -10.19 2.83
N ALA A 73 1.12 -9.86 3.44
CA ALA A 73 1.16 -8.89 4.52
C ALA A 73 1.66 -7.55 3.98
N ILE A 74 0.98 -6.47 4.36
CA ILE A 74 1.39 -5.12 4.02
C ILE A 74 1.78 -4.43 5.32
N ALA A 75 3.07 -4.15 5.48
CA ALA A 75 3.58 -3.34 6.57
C ALA A 75 3.41 -1.87 6.21
N LEU A 76 2.87 -1.09 7.13
CA LEU A 76 2.61 0.33 6.99
C LEU A 76 3.16 1.05 8.22
N ARG A 77 3.76 2.21 7.99
CA ARG A 77 4.11 3.15 9.06
C ARG A 77 3.42 4.47 8.79
N PHE A 78 2.73 4.97 9.80
CA PHE A 78 2.12 6.30 9.79
C PHE A 78 2.82 7.19 10.79
N GLU A 79 3.09 8.42 10.38
CA GLU A 79 3.64 9.46 11.25
C GLU A 79 2.74 10.68 11.25
N GLN A 80 2.67 11.36 12.38
CA GLN A 80 1.93 12.59 12.54
C GLN A 80 2.82 13.80 12.22
N THR A 81 2.58 14.44 11.08
CA THR A 81 3.28 15.67 10.64
C THR A 81 2.28 16.82 10.57
N ARG A 82 2.57 17.95 11.24
CA ARG A 82 1.70 19.15 11.26
C ARG A 82 0.22 18.81 11.55
N ASN A 83 -0.02 18.01 12.60
CA ASN A 83 -1.35 17.51 13.01
C ASN A 83 -2.07 16.60 12.00
N ARG A 84 -1.40 16.05 11.00
CA ARG A 84 -1.97 15.10 10.03
C ARG A 84 -1.21 13.79 10.05
N TRP A 85 -1.93 12.67 10.01
CA TRP A 85 -1.35 11.35 9.83
C TRP A 85 -1.07 11.12 8.34
N GLN A 86 0.14 10.65 8.04
CA GLN A 86 0.54 10.23 6.70
C GLN A 86 1.27 8.90 6.77
N ALA A 87 1.01 8.00 5.83
CA ALA A 87 1.83 6.81 5.65
C ALA A 87 3.20 7.25 5.11
N THR A 88 4.25 7.02 5.89
CA THR A 88 5.63 7.38 5.55
C THR A 88 6.43 6.19 5.03
N SER A 89 5.94 4.97 5.24
CA SER A 89 6.52 3.75 4.68
C SER A 89 5.42 2.73 4.38
N ILE A 90 5.55 2.01 3.26
CA ILE A 90 4.68 0.92 2.83
C ILE A 90 5.55 -0.20 2.25
N THR A 91 5.38 -1.42 2.73
CA THR A 91 6.13 -2.58 2.21
C THR A 91 5.21 -3.79 2.11
N ILE A 92 5.33 -4.56 1.03
CA ILE A 92 4.59 -5.79 0.80
C ILE A 92 5.53 -6.95 1.09
N LEU A 93 5.09 -7.87 1.96
CA LEU A 93 5.77 -9.10 2.37
C LEU A 93 5.12 -10.33 1.72
#